data_AF-A0A662UTN4-F1
#
_entry.id   AF-A0A662UTN4-F1
#
_cell.length_a   1.000
_cell.length_b   1.000
_cell.length_c   1.000
_cell.angle_alpha   90.00
_cell.angle_beta   90.00
_cell.angle_gamma   90.00
#
_symmetry.space_group_name_H-M   'P 1'
#
loop_
_entity.id
_entity.type
_entity.pdbx_description
1 polymer ?
#
loop_
_entity_poly.entity_id
_entity_poly.type
_entity_poly.pdbx_seq_one_letter_code
_entity_poly.pdbx_strand_id
1 'polypeptide(L)'
;MILDKIVERALAFDLDGLRIIDMCVGHPYTYVIVGDHGGVEAMGVALTPLVEASDYEVWNPPRVLESSLKEVIQLSTSTHMFERALGVAAINAVSQYVLRDELEDLSIGMSAIEILEEEGVSTVGVIGYMKPLVDKLKKNNFNNFKVMVFE
;
A
#
# COMPACT_ATOMS: atom_id res chain seq x y z
N MET A 1 -16.88 -2.36 -2.86
CA MET A 1 -15.56 -3.00 -3.00
C MET A 1 -14.90 -3.09 -1.64
N ILE A 2 -13.89 -3.96 -1.44
CA ILE A 2 -13.15 -3.98 -0.16
C ILE A 2 -12.47 -2.63 0.11
N LEU A 3 -12.05 -1.94 -0.96
CA LEU A 3 -11.41 -0.64 -0.89
C LEU A 3 -12.34 0.43 -0.29
N ASP A 4 -13.61 0.48 -0.66
CA ASP A 4 -14.58 1.42 -0.06
C ASP A 4 -14.65 1.28 1.48
N LYS A 5 -14.62 0.03 1.98
CA LYS A 5 -14.60 -0.23 3.42
C LYS A 5 -13.29 0.22 4.08
N ILE A 6 -12.17 0.14 3.36
CA ILE A 6 -10.87 0.63 3.83
C ILE A 6 -10.90 2.17 3.89
N VAL A 7 -11.48 2.83 2.89
CA VAL A 7 -11.69 4.29 2.88
C VAL A 7 -12.53 4.73 4.08
N GLU A 8 -13.67 4.09 4.30
CA GLU A 8 -14.54 4.37 5.45
C GLU A 8 -13.77 4.27 6.78
N ARG A 9 -12.93 3.25 6.94
CA ARG A 9 -12.09 3.07 8.14
C ARG A 9 -10.99 4.13 8.24
N ALA A 10 -10.32 4.44 7.13
CA ALA A 10 -9.26 5.45 7.11
C ALA A 10 -9.80 6.84 7.48
N LEU A 11 -11.00 7.19 7.00
CA LEU A 11 -11.67 8.44 7.31
C LEU A 11 -12.29 8.49 8.72
N ALA A 12 -12.42 7.34 9.40
CA ALA A 12 -12.93 7.28 10.77
C ALA A 12 -11.86 7.62 11.83
N PHE A 13 -10.58 7.64 11.46
CA PHE A 13 -9.53 8.16 12.33
C PHE A 13 -9.65 9.68 12.49
N ASP A 14 -9.10 10.21 13.59
CA ASP A 14 -8.96 11.65 13.74
C ASP A 14 -7.83 12.15 12.84
N LEU A 15 -8.22 12.79 11.73
CA LEU A 15 -7.31 13.33 10.72
C LEU A 15 -7.14 14.84 10.82
N ASP A 16 -7.85 15.53 11.72
CA ASP A 16 -7.89 17.00 11.73
C ASP A 16 -6.54 17.60 12.16
N GLY A 17 -5.71 16.82 12.85
CA GLY A 17 -4.33 17.17 13.20
C GLY A 17 -3.29 16.92 12.11
N LEU A 18 -3.64 16.22 11.03
CA LEU A 18 -2.73 15.80 9.96
C LEU A 18 -2.91 16.64 8.69
N ARG A 19 -1.80 17.03 8.08
CA ARG A 19 -1.77 17.69 6.77
C ARG A 19 -0.88 16.93 5.80
N ILE A 20 -1.14 17.07 4.50
CA ILE A 20 -0.22 16.60 3.47
C ILE A 20 0.97 17.56 3.44
N ILE A 21 2.18 17.00 3.55
CA ILE A 21 3.45 17.73 3.46
C ILE A 21 3.95 17.71 2.01
N ASP A 22 3.90 16.54 1.39
CA ASP A 22 4.32 16.33 0.00
C ASP A 22 3.62 15.10 -0.59
N MET A 23 3.51 15.06 -1.92
CA MET A 23 3.01 13.90 -2.64
C MET A 23 3.52 13.88 -4.08
N CYS A 24 3.72 12.69 -4.63
CA CYS A 24 4.19 12.53 -6.00
C CYS A 24 3.73 11.21 -6.61
N VAL A 25 3.34 11.25 -7.88
CA VAL A 25 3.17 10.06 -8.73
C VAL A 25 4.54 9.79 -9.39
N GLY A 26 5.34 8.92 -8.76
CA GLY A 26 6.71 8.61 -9.18
C GLY A 26 6.86 7.21 -9.78
N HIS A 27 8.10 6.84 -10.11
CA HIS A 27 8.47 5.48 -10.47
C HIS A 27 9.51 4.93 -9.47
N PRO A 28 9.35 3.70 -8.94
CA PRO A 28 8.22 2.78 -9.16
C PRO A 28 7.01 3.03 -8.23
N TYR A 29 7.11 3.96 -7.29
CA TYR A 29 6.07 4.23 -6.30
C TYR A 29 5.50 5.63 -6.38
N THR A 30 4.20 5.71 -6.12
CA THR A 30 3.48 6.93 -5.77
C THR A 30 3.54 7.08 -4.26
N TYR A 31 3.85 8.27 -3.75
CA TYR A 31 3.93 8.51 -2.31
C TYR A 31 3.07 9.69 -1.87
N VAL A 32 2.69 9.65 -0.59
CA VAL A 32 2.11 10.77 0.15
C VAL A 32 2.80 10.84 1.50
N ILE A 33 3.25 12.03 1.89
CA ILE A 33 3.80 12.32 3.22
C ILE A 33 2.75 13.12 3.98
N VAL A 34 2.40 12.65 5.17
CA VAL A 34 1.54 13.37 6.10
C VAL A 34 2.35 13.78 7.32
N GLY A 35 1.98 14.91 7.92
CA GLY A 35 2.63 15.41 9.13
C GLY A 35 1.65 16.09 10.06
N ASP A 36 1.92 16.01 11.36
CA ASP A 36 1.14 16.71 12.38
C ASP A 36 1.71 18.09 12.73
N HIS A 37 1.15 18.73 13.74
CA HIS A 37 1.63 20.02 14.26
C HIS A 37 2.86 19.88 15.17
N GLY A 38 3.14 18.68 15.67
CA GLY A 38 4.32 18.33 16.48
C GLY A 38 5.57 18.05 15.65
N GLY A 39 5.45 18.01 14.32
CA GLY A 39 6.55 17.72 13.39
C GLY A 39 6.77 16.22 13.16
N VAL A 40 5.83 15.38 13.61
CA VAL A 40 5.87 13.94 13.39
C VAL A 40 5.31 13.67 11.99
N GLU A 41 6.12 13.05 11.13
CA GLU A 41 5.77 12.72 9.75
C GLU A 41 5.65 11.21 9.55
N ALA A 42 4.87 10.82 8.54
CA ALA A 42 4.78 9.46 8.04
C ALA A 42 4.63 9.47 6.51
N MET A 43 5.26 8.50 5.85
CA MET A 43 5.18 8.32 4.40
C MET A 43 4.40 7.04 4.08
N GLY A 44 3.42 7.16 3.21
CA GLY A 44 2.74 6.03 2.58
C GLY A 44 3.15 5.92 1.13
N VAL A 45 3.25 4.68 0.65
CA VAL A 45 3.56 4.38 -0.76
C VAL A 45 2.52 3.44 -1.36
N ALA A 46 2.28 3.59 -2.66
CA ALA A 46 1.53 2.65 -3.48
C ALA A 46 2.30 2.39 -4.77
N LEU A 47 2.31 1.15 -5.26
CA LEU A 47 2.93 0.83 -6.54
C LEU A 47 2.27 1.68 -7.63
N THR A 48 3.07 2.36 -8.45
CA THR A 48 2.54 3.20 -9.52
C THR A 48 1.98 2.32 -10.63
N PRO A 49 0.71 2.50 -11.02
CA PRO A 49 0.03 1.64 -11.99
C PRO A 49 0.45 1.98 -13.43
N LEU A 50 1.72 1.73 -13.78
CA LEU A 50 2.27 2.11 -15.09
C LEU A 50 1.75 1.25 -16.23
N VAL A 51 1.31 0.02 -15.95
CA VAL A 51 0.78 -0.90 -16.96
C VAL A 51 -0.73 -0.72 -17.11
N GLU A 52 -1.40 -0.34 -16.02
CA GLU A 52 -2.84 -0.16 -15.95
C GLU A 52 -3.30 1.24 -16.34
N ALA A 53 -2.45 2.26 -16.16
CA ALA A 53 -2.75 3.62 -16.59
C ALA A 53 -2.78 3.72 -18.12
N SER A 54 -3.81 4.38 -18.66
CA SER A 54 -3.90 4.65 -20.08
C SER A 54 -3.24 5.99 -20.42
N ASP A 55 -3.10 6.27 -21.72
CA ASP A 55 -2.66 7.58 -22.21
C ASP A 55 -3.53 8.72 -21.67
N TYR A 56 -4.82 8.47 -21.43
CA TYR A 56 -5.72 9.49 -20.87
C TYR A 56 -5.20 9.98 -19.51
N GLU A 57 -4.90 9.08 -18.57
CA GLU A 57 -4.40 9.46 -17.25
C GLU A 57 -3.05 10.17 -17.30
N VAL A 58 -2.18 9.80 -18.26
CA VAL A 58 -0.89 10.46 -18.47
C VAL A 58 -1.08 11.92 -18.92
N TRP A 59 -2.02 12.16 -19.84
CA TRP A 59 -2.29 13.50 -20.36
C TRP A 59 -3.22 14.35 -19.49
N ASN A 60 -3.90 13.73 -18.50
CA ASN A 60 -4.86 14.39 -17.61
C ASN A 60 -4.50 14.11 -16.15
N PRO A 61 -3.36 14.62 -15.64
CA PRO A 61 -2.90 14.28 -14.31
C PRO A 61 -3.87 14.73 -13.21
N PRO A 62 -3.88 14.04 -12.05
CA PRO A 62 -4.72 14.38 -10.90
C PRO A 62 -4.56 15.84 -10.46
N ARG A 63 -5.68 16.50 -10.18
CA ARG A 63 -5.70 17.89 -9.65
C ARG A 63 -5.79 17.87 -8.14
N VAL A 64 -4.66 17.67 -7.47
CA VAL A 64 -4.61 17.37 -6.03
C VAL A 64 -3.90 18.42 -5.17
N LEU A 65 -3.36 19.48 -5.76
CA LEU A 65 -2.55 20.48 -5.05
C LEU A 65 -3.29 21.20 -3.92
N GLU A 66 -4.61 21.40 -4.07
CA GLU A 66 -5.45 22.08 -3.08
C GLU A 66 -6.32 21.09 -2.28
N SER A 67 -6.15 19.79 -2.52
CA SER A 67 -6.97 18.77 -1.86
C SER A 67 -6.53 18.56 -0.41
N SER A 68 -7.50 18.47 0.48
CA SER A 68 -7.32 18.00 1.84
C SER A 68 -6.93 16.52 1.88
N LEU A 69 -6.37 16.07 3.00
CA LEU A 69 -6.04 14.66 3.21
C LEU A 69 -7.27 13.74 3.03
N LYS A 70 -8.44 14.17 3.51
CA LYS A 70 -9.70 13.41 3.37
C LYS A 70 -10.11 13.26 1.90
N GLU A 71 -9.98 14.33 1.11
CA GLU A 71 -10.27 14.29 -0.33
C GLU A 71 -9.28 13.38 -1.08
N VAL A 72 -7.98 13.45 -0.77
CA VAL A 72 -6.98 12.56 -1.38
C VAL A 72 -7.27 11.09 -1.02
N ILE A 73 -7.64 10.77 0.22
CA ILE A 73 -8.04 9.41 0.62
C ILE A 73 -9.22 8.90 -0.22
N GLN A 74 -10.21 9.75 -0.49
CA GLN A 74 -11.38 9.39 -1.30
C GLN A 74 -11.02 9.08 -2.77
N LEU A 75 -9.91 9.62 -3.29
CA LEU A 75 -9.43 9.30 -4.64
C LEU A 75 -9.06 7.82 -4.83
N SER A 76 -8.85 7.06 -3.74
CA SER A 76 -8.58 5.62 -3.82
C SER A 76 -9.71 4.84 -4.51
N THR A 77 -10.94 5.35 -4.53
CA THR A 77 -12.06 4.72 -5.24
C THR A 77 -12.27 5.26 -6.66
N SER A 78 -11.42 6.19 -7.11
CA SER A 78 -11.48 6.75 -8.46
C SER A 78 -11.22 5.68 -9.52
N THR A 79 -11.82 5.86 -10.70
CA THR A 79 -11.50 5.10 -11.90
C THR A 79 -10.19 5.54 -12.54
N HIS A 80 -9.69 6.74 -12.21
CA HIS A 80 -8.42 7.26 -12.71
C HIS A 80 -7.25 6.61 -11.94
N MET A 81 -6.36 5.90 -12.64
CA MET A 81 -5.35 5.06 -11.99
C MET A 81 -4.37 5.85 -11.09
N PHE A 82 -3.92 7.04 -11.50
CA PHE A 82 -3.05 7.87 -10.66
C PHE A 82 -3.76 8.50 -9.45
N GLU A 83 -5.03 8.87 -9.56
CA GLU A 83 -5.84 9.32 -8.41
C GLU A 83 -5.97 8.18 -7.40
N ARG A 84 -6.27 6.96 -7.89
CA ARG A 84 -6.34 5.76 -7.08
C ARG A 84 -5.04 5.48 -6.34
N ALA A 85 -3.91 5.54 -7.04
CA ALA A 85 -2.60 5.32 -6.45
C ALA A 85 -2.27 6.35 -5.36
N LEU A 86 -2.57 7.63 -5.59
CA LEU A 86 -2.42 8.69 -4.58
C LEU A 86 -3.30 8.44 -3.36
N GLY A 87 -4.56 8.06 -3.56
CA GLY A 87 -5.46 7.78 -2.44
C GLY A 87 -5.04 6.56 -1.62
N VAL A 88 -4.56 5.49 -2.27
CA VAL A 88 -4.01 4.33 -1.57
C VAL A 88 -2.72 4.71 -0.81
N ALA A 89 -1.84 5.53 -1.42
CA ALA A 89 -0.66 6.03 -0.75
C ALA A 89 -1.01 6.91 0.46
N ALA A 90 -2.05 7.74 0.38
CA ALA A 90 -2.54 8.54 1.51
C ALA A 90 -3.09 7.67 2.64
N ILE A 91 -3.89 6.63 2.32
CA ILE A 91 -4.36 5.64 3.31
C ILE A 91 -3.18 4.96 3.99
N ASN A 92 -2.16 4.58 3.22
CA ASN A 92 -0.95 3.97 3.77
C ASN A 92 -0.18 4.96 4.65
N ALA A 93 -0.13 6.24 4.30
CA ALA A 93 0.55 7.27 5.10
C ALA A 93 -0.14 7.47 6.46
N VAL A 94 -1.48 7.53 6.47
CA VAL A 94 -2.28 7.56 7.69
C VAL A 94 -2.05 6.30 8.51
N SER A 95 -2.05 5.12 7.87
CA SER A 95 -1.83 3.85 8.57
C SER A 95 -0.44 3.79 9.22
N GLN A 96 0.59 4.26 8.52
CA GLN A 96 1.96 4.34 9.05
C GLN A 96 2.10 5.36 10.19
N TYR A 97 1.30 6.43 10.16
CA TYR A 97 1.27 7.40 11.26
C TYR A 97 0.59 6.82 12.50
N VAL A 98 -0.60 6.25 12.33
CA VAL A 98 -1.46 5.78 13.43
C VAL A 98 -0.93 4.49 14.06
N LEU A 99 -0.38 3.58 13.25
CA LEU A 99 0.11 2.27 13.71
C LEU A 99 1.61 2.27 14.03
N ARG A 100 2.21 3.45 14.19
CA ARG A 100 3.67 3.60 14.29
C ARG A 100 4.24 2.77 15.44
N ASP A 101 3.64 2.89 16.62
CA ASP A 101 4.11 2.22 17.83
C ASP A 101 3.99 0.69 17.68
N GLU A 102 2.88 0.21 17.11
CA GLU A 102 2.70 -1.22 16.83
C GLU A 102 3.67 -1.76 15.76
N LEU A 103 3.99 -0.94 14.76
CA LEU A 103 4.93 -1.32 13.69
C LEU A 103 6.38 -1.40 14.19
N GLU A 104 6.77 -0.56 15.14
CA GLU A 104 8.08 -0.65 15.80
C GLU A 104 8.20 -1.97 16.58
N ASP A 105 7.14 -2.39 17.27
CA ASP A 105 7.08 -3.66 18.00
C ASP A 105 7.06 -4.88 17.05
N LEU A 106 6.50 -4.74 15.85
CA LEU A 106 6.41 -5.81 14.83
C LEU A 106 7.72 -6.06 14.06
N SER A 107 8.76 -5.26 14.28
CA SER A 107 10.07 -5.42 13.61
C SER A 107 10.80 -6.75 13.91
N ILE A 108 10.20 -7.61 14.73
CA ILE A 108 10.66 -8.95 15.13
C ILE A 108 9.74 -10.07 14.58
N GLY A 109 8.89 -9.76 13.59
CA GLY A 109 7.89 -10.68 13.06
C GLY A 109 8.44 -11.86 12.23
N MET A 110 7.70 -12.97 12.27
CA MET A 110 7.92 -14.14 11.41
C MET A 110 7.84 -13.76 9.92
N SER A 111 8.69 -14.38 9.11
CA SER A 111 8.59 -14.25 7.65
C SER A 111 7.30 -14.89 7.13
N ALA A 112 6.80 -14.41 5.99
CA ALA A 112 5.62 -15.00 5.35
C ALA A 112 5.78 -16.51 5.10
N ILE A 113 7.01 -17.01 4.92
CA ILE A 113 7.28 -18.43 4.73
C ILE A 113 7.13 -19.20 6.04
N GLU A 114 7.65 -18.67 7.15
CA GLU A 114 7.52 -19.28 8.48
C GLU A 114 6.05 -19.37 8.89
N ILE A 115 5.25 -18.33 8.60
CA ILE A 115 3.80 -18.37 8.83
C ILE A 115 3.14 -19.50 8.04
N LEU A 116 3.49 -19.67 6.76
CA LEU A 116 2.94 -20.75 5.93
C LEU A 116 3.35 -22.14 6.44
N GLU A 117 4.55 -22.28 7.01
CA GLU A 117 5.03 -23.53 7.59
C GLU A 117 4.32 -23.86 8.91
N GLU A 118 4.13 -22.89 9.79
CA GLU A 118 3.39 -23.07 11.06
C GLU A 118 1.93 -23.44 10.79
N GLU A 119 1.30 -22.80 9.81
CA GLU A 119 -0.08 -23.10 9.39
C GLU A 119 -0.20 -24.41 8.58
N GLY A 120 0.91 -25.12 8.32
CA GLY A 120 0.89 -26.41 7.63
C GLY A 120 0.40 -26.34 6.18
N VAL A 121 0.62 -25.21 5.50
CA VAL A 121 0.14 -24.98 4.13
C VAL A 121 0.92 -25.87 3.15
N SER A 122 0.22 -26.53 2.22
CA SER A 122 0.84 -27.39 1.21
C SER A 122 0.86 -26.78 -0.20
N THR A 123 -0.03 -25.84 -0.49
CA THR A 123 -0.17 -25.21 -1.82
C THR A 123 -0.23 -23.71 -1.66
N VAL A 124 0.59 -22.99 -2.42
CA VAL A 124 0.73 -21.53 -2.33
C VAL A 124 0.49 -20.92 -3.70
N GLY A 125 -0.52 -20.03 -3.78
CA GLY A 125 -0.73 -19.16 -4.93
C GLY A 125 -0.03 -17.82 -4.69
N VAL A 126 0.89 -17.44 -5.59
CA VAL A 126 1.59 -16.16 -5.55
C VAL A 126 1.04 -15.28 -6.67
N ILE A 127 0.48 -14.13 -6.30
CA ILE A 127 -0.04 -13.12 -7.22
C ILE A 127 1.01 -12.01 -7.33
N GLY A 128 1.48 -11.72 -8.54
CA GLY A 128 2.66 -10.89 -8.82
C GLY A 128 3.96 -11.68 -8.72
N TYR A 129 4.82 -11.60 -9.75
CA TYR A 129 6.04 -12.39 -9.83
C TYR A 129 7.16 -11.84 -8.93
N MET A 130 7.14 -12.27 -7.68
CA MET A 130 8.19 -11.99 -6.71
C MET A 130 9.26 -13.09 -6.72
N LYS A 131 10.18 -13.03 -7.70
CA LYS A 131 11.22 -14.07 -7.91
C LYS A 131 11.92 -14.54 -6.63
N PRO A 132 12.42 -13.67 -5.73
CA PRO A 132 13.10 -14.12 -4.52
C PRO A 132 12.22 -14.94 -3.58
N LEU A 133 10.93 -14.59 -3.47
CA LEU A 133 9.95 -15.33 -2.67
C LEU A 133 9.65 -16.69 -3.30
N VAL A 134 9.37 -16.70 -4.61
CA VAL A 134 9.08 -17.92 -5.37
C VAL A 134 10.24 -18.92 -5.30
N ASP A 135 11.48 -18.43 -5.47
CA ASP A 135 12.67 -19.26 -5.39
C ASP A 135 12.86 -19.86 -3.99
N LYS A 136 12.56 -19.11 -2.92
CA LYS A 136 12.59 -19.61 -1.53
C LYS A 136 11.52 -20.67 -1.27
N LEU A 137 10.27 -20.40 -1.66
CA LEU A 137 9.15 -21.34 -1.50
C LEU A 137 9.41 -22.67 -2.23
N LYS A 138 10.03 -22.63 -3.41
CA LYS A 138 10.38 -23.84 -4.18
C LYS A 138 11.59 -24.59 -3.64
N LYS A 139 12.49 -23.91 -2.90
CA LYS A 139 13.72 -24.51 -2.34
C LYS A 139 13.54 -25.09 -0.93
N ASN A 140 12.46 -24.77 -0.23
CA ASN A 140 12.28 -25.25 1.15
C ASN A 140 12.07 -26.77 1.19
N ASN A 141 13.13 -27.47 1.58
CA ASN A 141 13.26 -28.93 1.63
C ASN A 141 12.35 -29.61 2.68
N PHE A 142 11.63 -28.86 3.52
CA PHE A 142 10.85 -29.41 4.62
C PHE A 142 9.37 -29.65 4.28
N ASN A 143 8.74 -28.78 3.46
CA ASN A 143 7.29 -28.85 3.20
C ASN A 143 6.88 -28.97 1.71
N ASN A 144 7.82 -29.03 0.76
CA ASN A 144 7.55 -29.17 -0.69
C ASN A 144 6.27 -28.42 -1.14
N PHE A 145 6.26 -27.10 -0.95
CA PHE A 145 5.11 -26.29 -1.35
C PHE A 145 4.82 -26.49 -2.84
N LYS A 146 3.56 -26.80 -3.17
CA LYS A 146 3.08 -26.68 -4.55
C LYS A 146 2.86 -25.19 -4.85
N VAL A 147 3.82 -24.56 -5.50
CA VAL A 147 3.78 -23.12 -5.81
C VAL A 147 3.17 -22.87 -7.19
N MET A 148 2.15 -22.03 -7.25
CA MET A 148 1.54 -21.52 -8.48
C MET A 148 1.74 -20.00 -8.54
N VAL A 149 2.18 -19.48 -9.69
CA VAL A 149 2.48 -18.05 -9.86
C VAL A 149 1.55 -17.48 -10.92
N PHE A 150 0.96 -16.32 -10.63
CA PHE A 150 0.08 -15.57 -11.51
C PHE A 150 0.62 -14.14 -11.63
N GLU A 151 0.78 -13.66 -12.86
CA GLU A 151 1.12 -12.27 -13.21
C GLU A 151 -0.03 -11.70 -14.05
#